data_AF-A0A3M2CTF0-F1
#
_entry.id   AF-A0A3M2CTF0-F1
#
_cell.length_a   1.000
_cell.length_b   1.000
_cell.length_c   1.000
_cell.angle_alpha   90.00
_cell.angle_beta   90.00
_cell.angle_gamma   90.00
#
_symmetry.space_group_name_H-M   'P 1'
#
loop_
_entity.id
_entity.type
_entity.pdbx_description
1 polymer ?
#
loop_
_entity_poly.entity_id
_entity_poly.type
_entity_poly.pdbx_seq_one_letter_code
_entity_poly.pdbx_strand_id
1 'polypeptide(L)'
;MNRSYPTPLPKAYSLVEAIVALTILLAGLLVAVRVFPAVLDSSSRAADLTQASLLAQQKAAEILRDDDTSHSLARAVALRTTPTEPVLWPGDPRFTYSFSGRSILFPETDPIRGAPNVARVIVRYAKSYRSNEDVVYELRFYEP
;
A
#
# COMPACT_ATOMS: atom_id res chain seq x y z
N MET A 1 -13.77 -63.78 37.86
CA MET A 1 -14.81 -62.71 37.85
C MET A 1 -14.42 -61.71 36.77
N ASN A 2 -15.07 -61.73 35.61
CA ASN A 2 -14.82 -60.80 34.50
C ASN A 2 -15.95 -59.76 34.48
N ARG A 3 -15.64 -58.48 34.74
CA ARG A 3 -16.60 -57.37 34.60
C ARG A 3 -16.54 -56.86 33.17
N SER A 4 -17.57 -57.13 32.39
CA SER A 4 -17.79 -56.49 31.09
C SER A 4 -18.26 -55.05 31.31
N TYR A 5 -17.48 -54.07 30.88
CA TYR A 5 -17.92 -52.67 30.85
C TYR A 5 -18.81 -52.45 29.62
N PRO A 6 -19.98 -51.80 29.75
CA PRO A 6 -20.79 -51.45 28.59
C PRO A 6 -20.03 -50.46 27.71
N THR A 7 -19.79 -50.82 26.46
CA THR A 7 -19.31 -49.89 25.44
C THR A 7 -20.42 -48.88 25.15
N PRO A 8 -20.18 -47.56 25.24
CA PRO A 8 -21.20 -46.58 24.90
C PRO A 8 -21.58 -46.74 23.42
N LEU A 9 -22.88 -46.88 23.15
CA LEU A 9 -23.42 -46.91 21.80
C LEU A 9 -23.06 -45.61 21.06
N PRO A 10 -22.65 -45.67 19.79
CA PRO A 10 -22.38 -44.47 19.01
C PRO A 10 -23.66 -43.62 18.94
N LYS A 11 -23.59 -42.36 19.39
CA LYS A 11 -24.69 -41.40 19.26
C LYS A 11 -24.93 -41.15 17.77
N ALA A 12 -26.08 -41.59 17.26
CA ALA A 12 -26.52 -41.20 15.93
C ALA A 12 -26.88 -39.71 15.96
N TYR A 13 -26.19 -38.91 15.15
CA TYR A 13 -26.48 -37.49 15.00
C TYR A 13 -27.90 -37.28 14.47
N SER A 14 -28.65 -36.36 15.07
CA SER A 14 -29.99 -36.02 14.60
C SER A 14 -29.93 -35.28 13.26
N LEU A 15 -30.90 -35.51 12.36
CA LEU A 15 -31.05 -34.78 11.10
C LEU A 15 -31.04 -33.26 11.31
N VAL A 16 -31.63 -32.80 12.42
CA VAL A 16 -31.66 -31.38 12.80
C VAL A 16 -30.25 -30.85 13.07
N GLU A 17 -29.41 -31.64 13.75
CA GLU A 17 -28.03 -31.27 14.05
C GLU A 17 -27.18 -31.17 12.77
N ALA A 18 -27.40 -32.08 11.82
CA ALA A 18 -26.76 -32.02 10.51
C ALA A 18 -27.17 -30.77 9.71
N ILE A 19 -28.45 -30.38 9.75
CA ILE A 19 -28.93 -29.15 9.09
C ILE A 19 -28.33 -27.91 9.76
N VAL A 20 -28.26 -27.86 11.09
CA VAL A 20 -27.64 -26.75 11.83
C VAL A 20 -26.14 -26.66 11.52
N ALA A 21 -25.43 -27.78 11.48
CA ALA A 21 -24.02 -27.78 11.09
C ALA A 21 -23.83 -27.29 9.65
N LEU A 22 -24.71 -27.70 8.72
CA LEU A 22 -24.66 -27.26 7.33
C LEU A 22 -24.94 -25.75 7.18
N THR A 23 -25.90 -25.20 7.92
CA THR A 23 -26.19 -23.76 7.85
C THR A 23 -25.05 -22.92 8.42
N ILE A 24 -24.43 -23.35 9.52
CA ILE A 24 -23.23 -22.70 10.08
C ILE A 24 -22.08 -22.75 9.07
N LEU A 25 -21.85 -23.90 8.42
CA LEU A 25 -20.81 -24.05 7.40
C LEU A 25 -21.05 -23.11 6.22
N LEU A 26 -22.28 -23.05 5.69
CA LEU A 26 -22.64 -22.19 4.57
C LEU A 26 -22.50 -20.70 4.91
N ALA A 27 -22.90 -20.30 6.11
CA ALA A 27 -22.71 -18.94 6.60
C ALA A 27 -21.22 -18.58 6.68
N GLY A 28 -20.39 -19.47 7.23
CA GLY A 28 -18.94 -19.31 7.30
C GLY A 28 -18.29 -19.18 5.92
N LEU A 29 -18.69 -20.03 4.96
CA LEU A 29 -18.20 -19.97 3.59
C LEU A 29 -18.54 -18.65 2.90
N LEU A 30 -19.77 -18.15 3.11
CA LEU A 30 -20.22 -16.89 2.51
C LEU A 30 -19.43 -15.68 3.05
N VAL A 31 -19.08 -15.69 4.34
CA VAL A 31 -18.18 -14.70 4.93
C VAL A 31 -16.79 -14.78 4.32
N ALA A 32 -16.21 -15.99 4.20
CA ALA A 32 -14.88 -16.18 3.63
C ALA A 32 -14.79 -15.67 2.18
N VAL A 33 -15.78 -15.98 1.34
CA VAL A 33 -15.83 -15.52 -0.07
C VAL A 33 -15.88 -14.00 -0.18
N ARG A 34 -16.50 -13.31 0.79
CA ARG A 34 -16.57 -11.84 0.77
C ARG A 34 -15.34 -11.15 1.37
N VAL A 35 -14.75 -11.72 2.40
CA VAL A 35 -13.62 -11.10 3.11
C VAL A 35 -12.30 -11.37 2.39
N PHE A 36 -12.14 -12.55 1.78
CA PHE A 36 -10.88 -12.97 1.18
C PHE A 36 -10.36 -12.01 0.07
N PRO A 37 -11.18 -11.56 -0.90
CA PRO A 37 -10.71 -10.60 -1.91
C PRO A 37 -10.24 -9.27 -1.29
N ALA A 38 -10.94 -8.76 -0.29
CA ALA A 38 -10.57 -7.52 0.39
C ALA A 38 -9.22 -7.64 1.12
N VAL A 39 -8.91 -8.82 1.68
CA VAL A 39 -7.62 -9.10 2.33
C VAL A 39 -6.49 -9.16 1.29
N LEU A 40 -6.71 -9.76 0.12
CA LEU A 40 -5.73 -9.77 -0.96
C LEU A 40 -5.46 -8.37 -1.53
N ASP A 41 -6.52 -7.58 -1.73
CA ASP A 41 -6.41 -6.21 -2.23
C ASP A 41 -5.65 -5.30 -1.25
N SER A 42 -5.92 -5.44 0.05
CA SER A 42 -5.18 -4.67 1.07
C SER A 42 -3.71 -5.11 1.15
N SER A 43 -3.44 -6.41 1.04
CA SER A 43 -2.07 -6.94 1.04
C SER A 43 -1.26 -6.45 -0.16
N SER A 44 -1.86 -6.47 -1.37
CA SER A 44 -1.18 -5.97 -2.58
C SER A 44 -0.92 -4.46 -2.50
N ARG A 45 -1.88 -3.66 -2.02
CA ARG A 45 -1.68 -2.22 -1.81
C ARG A 45 -0.59 -1.94 -0.77
N ALA A 46 -0.52 -2.73 0.30
CA ALA A 46 0.52 -2.58 1.30
C ALA A 46 1.91 -2.88 0.70
N ALA A 47 2.03 -3.94 -0.11
CA ALA A 47 3.26 -4.27 -0.83
C ALA A 47 3.68 -3.15 -1.78
N ASP A 48 2.73 -2.62 -2.58
CA ASP A 48 2.99 -1.51 -3.50
C ASP A 48 3.41 -0.23 -2.73
N LEU A 49 2.79 0.07 -1.59
CA LEU A 49 3.15 1.19 -0.74
C LEU A 49 4.56 1.05 -0.15
N THR A 50 4.88 -0.12 0.42
CA THR A 50 6.22 -0.41 0.94
C THR A 50 7.25 -0.22 -0.16
N GLN A 51 7.02 -0.79 -1.34
CA GLN A 51 7.93 -0.66 -2.45
C GLN A 51 8.06 0.79 -2.92
N ALA A 52 6.95 1.50 -3.11
CA ALA A 52 6.95 2.91 -3.50
C ALA A 52 7.74 3.77 -2.49
N SER A 53 7.62 3.50 -1.18
CA SER A 53 8.39 4.21 -0.16
C SER A 53 9.89 3.96 -0.23
N LEU A 54 10.31 2.72 -0.47
CA LEU A 54 11.73 2.37 -0.64
C LEU A 54 12.31 3.02 -1.90
N LEU A 55 11.58 2.96 -3.01
CA LEU A 55 11.96 3.61 -4.25
C LEU A 55 12.10 5.12 -4.04
N ALA A 56 11.11 5.77 -3.41
CA ALA A 56 11.16 7.20 -3.11
C ALA A 56 12.39 7.57 -2.26
N GLN A 57 12.71 6.77 -1.22
CA GLN A 57 13.89 6.97 -0.39
C GLN A 57 15.18 6.84 -1.20
N GLN A 58 15.29 5.82 -2.05
CA GLN A 58 16.43 5.64 -2.93
C GLN A 58 16.63 6.87 -3.83
N LYS A 59 15.56 7.36 -4.46
CA LYS A 59 15.63 8.51 -5.37
C LYS A 59 15.96 9.81 -4.64
N ALA A 60 15.40 10.00 -3.44
CA ALA A 60 15.75 11.14 -2.59
C ALA A 60 17.23 11.10 -2.18
N ALA A 61 17.75 9.91 -1.82
CA ALA A 61 19.16 9.73 -1.49
C ALA A 61 20.07 9.99 -2.71
N GLU A 62 19.66 9.60 -3.92
CA GLU A 62 20.38 9.93 -5.15
C GLU A 62 20.48 11.45 -5.34
N ILE A 63 19.35 12.18 -5.21
CA ILE A 63 19.36 13.64 -5.31
C ILE A 63 20.27 14.27 -4.25
N LEU A 64 20.15 13.85 -2.99
CA LEU A 64 20.96 14.41 -1.90
C LEU A 64 22.45 14.07 -2.03
N ARG A 65 22.79 12.91 -2.58
CA ARG A 65 24.17 12.51 -2.84
C ARG A 65 24.79 13.30 -3.98
N ASP A 66 24.00 13.57 -5.03
CA ASP A 66 24.44 14.27 -6.23
C ASP A 66 24.31 15.80 -6.08
N ASP A 67 23.77 16.28 -4.94
CA ASP A 67 23.63 17.70 -4.62
C ASP A 67 24.96 18.36 -4.26
N ASP A 68 25.01 19.68 -4.37
CA ASP A 68 26.16 20.48 -3.94
C ASP A 68 26.09 20.85 -2.45
N THR A 69 27.16 21.44 -1.93
CA THR A 69 27.22 21.94 -0.55
C THR A 69 26.20 23.04 -0.23
N SER A 70 25.59 23.65 -1.24
CA SER A 70 24.56 24.69 -1.11
C SER A 70 23.13 24.14 -1.28
N HIS A 71 22.98 22.82 -1.44
CA HIS A 71 21.73 22.15 -1.72
C HIS A 71 20.95 22.71 -2.92
N SER A 72 21.66 23.10 -3.98
CA SER A 72 21.04 23.77 -5.12
C SER A 72 20.00 22.89 -5.83
N LEU A 73 20.21 21.58 -5.94
CA LEU A 73 19.26 20.66 -6.55
C LEU A 73 18.03 20.46 -5.66
N ALA A 74 18.22 20.17 -4.37
CA ALA A 74 17.11 19.98 -3.46
C ALA A 74 16.27 21.26 -3.31
N ARG A 75 16.90 22.44 -3.29
CA ARG A 75 16.22 23.73 -3.30
C ARG A 75 15.48 23.98 -4.62
N ALA A 76 16.06 23.63 -5.78
CA ALA A 76 15.37 23.75 -7.06
C ALA A 76 14.11 22.86 -7.14
N VAL A 77 14.15 21.68 -6.52
CA VAL A 77 12.97 20.83 -6.37
C VAL A 77 11.95 21.46 -5.41
N ALA A 78 12.41 21.95 -4.25
CA ALA A 78 11.55 22.58 -3.25
C ALA A 78 10.77 23.79 -3.81
N LEU A 79 11.40 24.61 -4.66
CA LEU A 79 10.75 25.78 -5.26
C LEU A 79 9.82 25.44 -6.44
N ARG A 80 9.76 24.17 -6.85
CA ARG A 80 8.97 23.77 -8.02
C ARG A 80 7.49 23.65 -7.66
N THR A 81 6.64 24.43 -8.32
CA THR A 81 5.19 24.45 -8.05
C THR A 81 4.39 23.40 -8.81
N THR A 82 4.93 22.89 -9.91
CA THR A 82 4.32 21.83 -10.75
C THR A 82 5.20 20.59 -10.76
N PRO A 83 4.65 19.38 -10.57
CA PRO A 83 5.42 18.15 -10.69
C PRO A 83 6.17 18.06 -12.02
N THR A 84 7.39 17.53 -12.00
CA THR A 84 8.09 17.17 -13.25
C THR A 84 7.32 16.10 -14.01
N GLU A 85 7.60 15.97 -15.31
CA GLU A 85 7.07 14.86 -16.10
C GLU A 85 7.36 13.51 -15.41
N PRO A 86 6.36 12.61 -15.33
CA PRO A 86 6.56 11.28 -14.75
C PRO A 86 7.59 10.47 -15.54
N VAL A 87 8.61 9.98 -14.84
CA VAL A 87 9.65 9.12 -15.41
C VAL A 87 9.43 7.69 -14.90
N LEU A 88 9.45 6.71 -15.80
CA LEU A 88 9.36 5.29 -15.43
C LEU A 88 10.54 4.89 -14.54
N TRP A 89 10.27 4.06 -13.53
CA TRP A 89 11.34 3.48 -12.73
C TRP A 89 12.04 2.36 -13.52
N PRO A 90 13.37 2.43 -13.76
CA PRO A 90 14.05 1.43 -14.59
C PRO A 90 13.97 0.01 -14.04
N GLY A 91 13.97 -0.13 -12.71
CA GLY A 91 13.91 -1.43 -12.02
C GLY A 91 12.49 -1.93 -11.73
N ASP A 92 11.47 -1.08 -11.84
CA ASP A 92 10.08 -1.48 -11.69
C ASP A 92 9.16 -0.64 -12.58
N PRO A 93 8.75 -1.16 -13.76
CA PRO A 93 7.94 -0.42 -14.72
C PRO A 93 6.50 -0.20 -14.24
N ARG A 94 6.08 -0.74 -13.09
CA ARG A 94 4.78 -0.47 -12.49
C ARG A 94 4.69 0.93 -11.90
N PHE A 95 5.83 1.55 -11.60
CA PHE A 95 5.90 2.85 -10.95
C PHE A 95 6.58 3.90 -11.82
N THR A 96 6.18 5.14 -11.60
CA THR A 96 6.84 6.34 -12.12
C THR A 96 7.20 7.26 -10.95
N TYR A 97 8.15 8.16 -11.18
CA TYR A 97 8.49 9.20 -10.22
C TYR A 97 8.48 10.59 -10.84
N SER A 98 8.12 11.57 -10.02
CA SER A 98 8.20 13.00 -10.31
C SER A 98 8.75 13.75 -9.10
N PHE A 99 9.30 14.93 -9.33
CA PHE A 99 9.74 15.84 -8.28
C PHE A 99 8.83 17.06 -8.18
N SER A 100 8.55 17.51 -6.96
CA SER A 100 7.72 18.70 -6.72
C SER A 100 8.07 19.34 -5.37
N GLY A 101 7.84 20.65 -5.29
CA GLY A 101 7.88 21.44 -4.06
C GLY A 101 6.55 21.47 -3.31
N ARG A 102 5.47 21.00 -3.95
CA ARG A 102 4.10 20.96 -3.43
C ARG A 102 3.58 19.53 -3.39
N SER A 103 2.80 19.21 -2.37
CA SER A 103 2.10 17.92 -2.27
C SER A 103 0.94 17.86 -3.26
N ILE A 104 0.64 16.66 -3.78
CA ILE A 104 -0.57 16.37 -4.55
C ILE A 104 -1.59 15.67 -3.64
N LEU A 105 -1.12 14.85 -2.70
CA LEU A 105 -1.97 14.11 -1.77
C LEU A 105 -2.60 14.99 -0.67
N PHE A 106 -1.89 16.04 -0.23
CA PHE A 106 -2.30 16.83 0.94
C PHE A 106 -2.49 18.30 0.57
N PRO A 107 -3.55 18.94 1.08
CA PRO A 107 -3.76 20.38 0.87
C PRO A 107 -2.71 21.19 1.61
N GLU A 108 -2.36 22.37 1.10
CA GLU A 108 -1.33 23.24 1.71
C GLU A 108 -1.70 23.74 3.11
N THR A 109 -2.98 23.68 3.46
CA THR A 109 -3.47 23.97 4.80
C THR A 109 -3.02 22.93 5.83
N ASP A 110 -2.52 21.76 5.41
CA ASP A 110 -1.88 20.77 6.29
C ASP A 110 -0.41 21.19 6.50
N PRO A 111 -0.05 21.74 7.67
CA PRO A 111 1.30 22.26 7.93
C PRO A 111 2.34 21.14 8.05
N ILE A 112 1.92 19.88 8.22
CA ILE A 112 2.83 18.75 8.42
C ILE A 112 3.08 18.04 7.09
N ARG A 113 2.06 17.87 6.25
CA ARG A 113 2.18 17.04 5.04
C ARG A 113 2.13 17.86 3.76
N GLY A 114 1.25 18.85 3.73
CA GLY A 114 0.98 19.70 2.57
C GLY A 114 1.87 20.93 2.44
N ALA A 115 2.74 21.21 3.41
CA ALA A 115 3.57 22.40 3.45
C ALA A 115 4.26 22.69 2.09
N PRO A 116 4.04 23.87 1.48
CA PRO A 116 4.71 24.22 0.23
C PRO A 116 6.20 24.41 0.46
N ASN A 117 6.96 24.52 -0.64
CA ASN A 117 8.40 24.76 -0.61
C ASN A 117 9.22 23.66 0.08
N VAL A 118 8.76 22.41 0.01
CA VAL A 118 9.50 21.25 0.52
C VAL A 118 9.74 20.28 -0.62
N ALA A 119 11.00 19.89 -0.82
CA ALA A 119 11.37 18.98 -1.88
C ALA A 119 10.75 17.59 -1.65
N ARG A 120 10.07 17.09 -2.66
CA ARG A 120 9.37 15.80 -2.62
C ARG A 120 9.69 14.92 -3.81
N VAL A 121 9.73 13.62 -3.54
CA VAL A 121 9.60 12.57 -4.56
C VAL A 121 8.17 12.06 -4.51
N ILE A 122 7.48 12.14 -5.64
CA ILE A 122 6.11 11.63 -5.81
C ILE A 122 6.23 10.33 -6.60
N VAL A 123 5.72 9.23 -6.05
CA VAL A 123 5.65 7.94 -6.71
C VAL A 123 4.21 7.66 -7.12
N ARG A 124 4.00 7.36 -8.40
CA ARG A 124 2.69 7.05 -8.97
C ARG A 124 2.73 5.70 -9.67
N TYR A 125 1.57 5.10 -9.89
CA TYR A 125 1.50 4.00 -10.86
C TYR A 125 1.79 4.52 -12.27
N ALA A 126 2.53 3.72 -13.04
CA ALA A 126 2.71 3.96 -14.45
C ALA A 126 1.37 3.76 -15.18
N LYS A 127 1.09 4.61 -16.17
CA LYS A 127 -0.13 4.52 -17.00
C LYS A 127 -0.32 3.15 -17.66
N SER A 128 0.79 2.50 -18.02
CA SER A 128 0.81 1.15 -18.60
C SER A 128 0.39 0.05 -17.63
N TYR A 129 0.51 0.30 -16.32
CA TYR A 129 0.13 -0.63 -15.26
C TYR A 129 -1.24 -0.30 -14.67
N ARG A 130 -1.48 0.97 -14.32
CA ARG A 130 -2.80 1.48 -13.95
C ARG A 130 -3.08 2.80 -14.64
N SER A 131 -4.17 2.84 -15.40
CA SER A 131 -4.53 3.99 -16.24
C SER A 131 -4.88 5.26 -15.47
N ASN A 132 -5.20 5.15 -14.17
CA ASN A 132 -5.54 6.30 -13.32
C ASN A 132 -4.31 7.04 -12.78
N GLU A 133 -3.11 6.44 -12.88
CA GLU A 133 -1.85 7.06 -12.46
C GLU A 133 -1.89 7.59 -11.01
N ASP A 134 -2.62 6.89 -10.14
CA ASP A 134 -2.81 7.31 -8.75
C ASP A 134 -1.46 7.48 -8.06
N VAL A 135 -1.37 8.51 -7.22
CA VAL A 135 -0.22 8.71 -6.34
C VAL A 135 -0.25 7.63 -5.25
N VAL A 136 0.83 6.85 -5.20
CA VAL A 136 1.00 5.75 -4.25
C VAL A 136 1.66 6.26 -2.99
N TYR A 137 2.68 7.11 -3.14
CA TYR A 137 3.47 7.62 -2.03
C TYR A 137 4.10 8.97 -2.36
N GLU A 138 4.23 9.82 -1.34
CA GLU A 138 4.99 11.07 -1.41
C GLU A 138 6.00 11.11 -0.27
N LEU A 139 7.28 11.26 -0.61
CA LEU A 139 8.35 11.42 0.36
C LEU A 139 8.82 12.87 0.36
N ARG A 140 8.80 13.52 1.53
CA ARG A 140 9.51 14.78 1.79
C ARG A 140 10.97 14.45 2.11
N PHE A 141 11.92 15.16 1.51
CA PHE A 141 13.34 14.88 1.74
C PHE A 141 14.22 16.11 2.01
N TYR A 142 13.76 17.32 1.73
CA TYR A 142 14.52 18.54 2.01
C TYR A 142 13.60 19.75 2.20
N GLU A 143 13.89 20.57 3.22
CA GLU A 143 13.22 21.83 3.53
C GLU A 143 14.28 22.94 3.60
N PRO A 144 14.15 24.04 2.81
CA PRO A 144 15.18 25.08 2.67
C PRO A 144 15.51 25.91 3.91
#